data_AF-A0A969YY09-F1
#
_entry.id   AF-A0A969YY09-F1
#
_cell.length_a   1.000
_cell.length_b   1.000
_cell.length_c   1.000
_cell.angle_alpha   90.00
_cell.angle_beta   90.00
_cell.angle_gamma   90.00
#
_symmetry.space_group_name_H-M   'P 1'
#
loop_
_entity.id
_entity.type
_entity.pdbx_description
1 polymer ?
#
loop_
_entity_poly.entity_id
_entity_poly.type
_entity_poly.pdbx_seq_one_letter_code
_entity_poly.pdbx_strand_id
1 'polypeptide(L)'
;MRKDESAELMLYCPTCGNTVNEYNWTLGQAARYSKGNNRTVTLISILLKILNEPNFRIGEEKFMCPRCNERIKIKNIPLPDADTMAEYIARVGEEYVYAKY
;
A
#
# COMPACT_ATOMS: atom_id res chain seq x y z
N MET A 1 -6.86 -1.73 14.23
CA MET A 1 -7.63 -2.88 13.71
C MET A 1 -8.49 -2.37 12.55
N ARG A 2 -8.73 -3.17 11.50
CA ARG A 2 -9.55 -2.72 10.36
C ARG A 2 -11.00 -2.60 10.82
N LYS A 3 -11.73 -1.57 10.36
CA LYS A 3 -13.16 -1.39 10.66
C LYS A 3 -14.02 -2.45 9.97
N ASP A 4 -13.67 -2.80 8.73
CA ASP A 4 -14.22 -3.93 7.98
C ASP A 4 -13.08 -4.90 7.61
N GLU A 5 -13.08 -6.09 8.21
CA GLU A 5 -12.06 -7.11 7.94
C GLU A 5 -12.19 -7.70 6.54
N SER A 6 -13.37 -7.61 5.92
CA SER A 6 -13.64 -8.08 4.55
C SER A 6 -13.29 -7.03 3.49
N ALA A 7 -12.79 -5.86 3.88
CA ALA A 7 -12.38 -4.84 2.93
C ALA A 7 -11.18 -5.33 2.11
N GLU A 8 -11.32 -5.33 0.80
CA GLU A 8 -10.27 -5.76 -0.12
C GLU A 8 -9.98 -4.68 -1.14
N LEU A 9 -8.70 -4.48 -1.44
CA LEU A 9 -8.26 -3.66 -2.56
C LEU A 9 -7.32 -4.48 -3.42
N MET A 10 -7.82 -4.94 -4.55
CA MET A 10 -7.08 -5.84 -5.43
C MET A 10 -6.17 -5.04 -6.35
N LEU A 11 -4.85 -5.22 -6.21
CA LEU A 11 -3.83 -4.52 -7.00
C LEU A 11 -3.20 -5.44 -8.04
N TYR A 12 -3.09 -4.94 -9.26
CA TYR A 12 -2.51 -5.66 -10.38
C TYR A 12 -0.97 -5.64 -10.33
N CYS A 13 -0.36 -6.80 -10.48
CA CYS A 13 1.08 -6.93 -10.63
C CYS A 13 1.48 -6.88 -12.11
N PRO A 14 2.19 -5.83 -12.58
CA PRO A 14 2.62 -5.72 -13.97
C PRO A 14 3.65 -6.77 -14.39
N THR A 15 4.28 -7.46 -13.45
CA THR A 15 5.32 -8.45 -13.75
C THR A 15 4.77 -9.85 -13.97
N CYS A 16 3.80 -10.29 -13.15
CA CYS A 16 3.26 -11.66 -13.23
C CYS A 16 1.80 -11.71 -13.68
N GLY A 17 1.16 -10.57 -13.97
CA GLY A 17 -0.22 -10.49 -14.45
C GLY A 17 -1.29 -10.86 -13.42
N ASN A 18 -0.90 -11.16 -12.17
CA ASN A 18 -1.83 -11.53 -11.11
C ASN A 18 -2.32 -10.30 -10.35
N THR A 19 -3.53 -10.38 -9.80
CA THR A 19 -4.08 -9.37 -8.91
C THR A 19 -4.02 -9.87 -7.47
N VAL A 20 -3.56 -9.04 -6.54
CA VAL A 20 -3.42 -9.42 -5.13
C VAL A 20 -3.87 -8.29 -4.23
N ASN A 21 -4.54 -8.65 -3.14
CA ASN A 21 -5.01 -7.70 -2.15
C ASN A 21 -3.84 -6.86 -1.59
N GLU A 22 -4.06 -5.55 -1.48
CA GLU A 22 -3.12 -4.52 -1.04
C GLU A 22 -2.38 -4.91 0.25
N TYR A 23 -3.09 -5.48 1.23
CA TYR A 23 -2.50 -5.84 2.52
C TYR A 23 -1.36 -6.87 2.41
N ASN A 24 -1.31 -7.66 1.32
CA ASN A 24 -0.26 -8.64 1.10
C ASN A 24 1.00 -8.06 0.43
N TRP A 25 0.96 -6.82 -0.04
CA TRP A 25 2.11 -6.17 -0.64
C TRP A 25 3.02 -5.64 0.46
N THR A 26 4.25 -6.15 0.50
CA THR A 26 5.22 -5.76 1.52
C THR A 26 6.26 -4.80 0.96
N LEU A 27 6.79 -3.89 1.77
CA LEU A 27 7.86 -3.00 1.34
C LEU A 27 9.12 -3.84 1.09
N GLY A 28 9.63 -3.85 -0.15
CA GLY A 28 10.83 -4.59 -0.55
C GLY A 28 12.12 -4.07 0.12
N GLN A 29 12.03 -2.97 0.86
CA GLN A 29 13.09 -2.39 1.69
C GLN A 29 12.72 -2.37 3.19
N ALA A 30 11.73 -3.15 3.65
CA ALA A 30 11.29 -3.17 5.05
C ALA A 30 12.45 -3.33 6.05
N ALA A 31 13.48 -4.12 5.71
CA ALA A 31 14.68 -4.30 6.54
C ALA A 31 15.51 -3.01 6.78
N ARG A 32 15.35 -1.97 5.96
CA ARG A 32 15.99 -0.66 6.19
C ARG A 32 15.27 0.14 7.29
N TYR A 33 13.98 -0.09 7.46
CA TYR A 33 13.14 0.55 8.47
C TYR A 33 13.20 -0.20 9.80
N SER A 34 13.60 -1.47 9.81
CA SER A 34 13.72 -2.29 11.03
C SER A 34 14.90 -1.93 11.94
N LYS A 35 15.84 -1.07 11.51
CA LYS A 35 17.03 -0.69 12.30
C LYS A 35 16.90 0.65 13.05
N GLY A 36 15.73 1.31 13.04
CA GLY A 36 15.51 2.55 13.78
C GLY A 36 14.04 2.77 14.18
N ASN A 37 13.75 3.88 14.87
CA ASN A 37 12.39 4.32 15.25
C ASN A 37 11.49 4.72 14.05
N ASN A 38 11.88 4.37 12.82
CA ASN A 38 11.16 4.74 11.62
C ASN A 38 10.12 3.66 11.29
N ARG A 39 8.85 4.05 11.29
CA ARG A 39 7.75 3.16 10.92
C ARG A 39 7.96 2.61 9.51
N THR A 40 7.72 1.31 9.35
CA THR A 40 7.72 0.69 8.02
C THR A 40 6.53 1.23 7.23
N VAL A 41 6.79 1.85 6.10
CA VAL A 41 5.75 2.38 5.20
C VAL A 41 4.95 1.20 4.64
N THR A 42 3.64 1.20 4.86
CA THR A 42 2.70 0.24 4.28
C THR A 42 2.10 0.80 2.99
N LEU A 43 1.58 -0.07 2.12
CA LEU A 43 1.01 0.39 0.85
C LEU A 43 -0.22 1.28 1.09
N ILE A 44 -1.10 0.92 2.01
CA ILE A 44 -2.25 1.75 2.42
C ILE A 44 -1.85 3.14 2.94
N SER A 45 -0.71 3.27 3.62
CA SER A 45 -0.23 4.58 4.07
C SER A 45 0.19 5.48 2.91
N ILE A 46 0.61 4.90 1.79
CA ILE A 46 0.92 5.65 0.57
C ILE A 46 -0.37 6.03 -0.17
N LEU A 47 -1.33 5.09 -0.29
CA LEU A 47 -2.63 5.40 -0.90
C LEU A 47 -3.34 6.56 -0.19
N LEU A 48 -3.29 6.58 1.15
CA LEU A 48 -3.86 7.67 1.93
C LEU A 48 -3.17 9.02 1.64
N LYS A 49 -1.84 9.03 1.52
CA LYS A 49 -1.10 10.25 1.17
C LYS A 49 -1.44 10.74 -0.24
N ILE A 50 -1.58 9.84 -1.21
CA ILE A 50 -1.99 10.21 -2.57
C ILE A 50 -3.36 10.90 -2.56
N LEU A 51 -4.31 10.43 -1.75
CA LEU A 51 -5.63 11.05 -1.63
C LEU A 51 -5.62 12.39 -0.89
N ASN A 52 -4.90 12.47 0.24
CA ASN A 52 -5.00 13.60 1.16
C ASN A 52 -3.99 14.72 0.89
N GLU A 53 -2.89 14.44 0.18
CA GLU A 53 -1.83 15.40 -0.11
C GLU A 53 -1.72 15.60 -1.63
N PRO A 54 -2.33 16.65 -2.21
CA PRO A 54 -2.32 16.90 -3.66
C PRO A 54 -0.92 17.05 -4.28
N ASN A 55 0.08 17.38 -3.46
CA ASN A 55 1.48 17.53 -3.86
C ASN A 55 2.34 16.30 -3.54
N PHE A 56 1.77 15.25 -2.97
CA PHE A 56 2.51 14.03 -2.65
C PHE A 56 2.99 13.37 -3.93
N ARG A 57 4.30 13.16 -4.01
CA ARG A 57 4.94 12.45 -5.11
C ARG A 57 5.31 11.06 -4.65
N ILE A 58 4.77 10.07 -5.36
CA ILE A 58 5.17 8.68 -5.21
C ILE A 58 6.69 8.59 -5.41
N GLY A 59 7.40 8.11 -4.39
CA GLY A 59 8.85 8.03 -4.40
C GLY A 59 9.40 6.82 -5.16
N GLU A 60 10.64 6.45 -4.82
CA GLU A 60 11.34 5.29 -5.38
C GLU A 60 11.08 3.99 -4.59
N GLU A 61 10.09 3.98 -3.69
CA GLU A 61 9.74 2.82 -2.90
C GLU A 61 9.43 1.63 -3.81
N LYS A 62 9.95 0.46 -3.41
CA LYS A 62 9.68 -0.80 -4.09
C LYS A 62 8.82 -1.66 -3.19
N PHE A 63 7.72 -2.16 -3.71
CA PHE A 63 6.90 -3.17 -3.06
C PHE A 63 7.18 -4.53 -3.66
N MET A 64 7.14 -5.55 -2.82
CA MET A 64 7.29 -6.93 -3.21
C MET A 64 5.92 -7.51 -3.52
N CYS A 65 5.75 -8.02 -4.74
CA CYS A 65 4.55 -8.76 -5.09
C CYS A 65 4.56 -10.10 -4.31
N PRO A 66 3.51 -10.43 -3.56
CA PRO A 66 3.45 -11.68 -2.78
C PRO A 66 3.33 -12.95 -3.63
N ARG A 67 3.04 -12.83 -4.94
CA ARG A 67 2.87 -13.98 -5.84
C ARG A 67 4.15 -14.35 -6.55
N CYS A 68 4.87 -13.37 -7.09
CA CYS A 68 6.11 -13.61 -7.84
C CYS A 68 7.38 -13.15 -7.10
N ASN A 69 7.25 -12.56 -5.90
CA ASN A 69 8.35 -12.02 -5.08
C ASN A 69 9.18 -10.90 -5.75
N GLU A 70 8.69 -10.36 -6.87
CA GLU A 70 9.36 -9.29 -7.59
C GLU A 70 9.22 -7.93 -6.90
N ARG A 71 10.28 -7.13 -6.95
CA ARG A 71 10.33 -5.80 -6.33
C ARG A 71 9.99 -4.72 -7.35
N ILE A 72 8.77 -4.22 -7.28
CA ILE A 72 8.19 -3.31 -8.26
C ILE A 72 8.16 -1.91 -7.66
N LYS A 73 8.63 -0.90 -8.41
CA LYS A 73 8.48 0.50 -8.00
C LYS A 73 7.00 0.84 -7.94
N ILE A 74 6.52 1.47 -6.87
CA ILE A 74 5.10 1.79 -6.71
C ILE A 74 4.51 2.60 -7.88
N LYS A 75 5.29 3.51 -8.48
CA LYS A 75 4.89 4.24 -9.69
C LYS A 75 4.58 3.38 -10.91
N ASN A 76 5.02 2.11 -10.91
CA ASN A 76 4.77 1.14 -11.97
C ASN A 76 3.61 0.19 -11.62
N ILE A 77 3.10 0.22 -10.39
CA ILE A 77 1.92 -0.54 -10.00
C ILE A 77 0.70 0.28 -10.42
N PRO A 78 -0.20 -0.25 -11.27
CA PRO A 78 -1.44 0.44 -11.59
C PRO A 78 -2.26 0.61 -10.31
N LEU A 79 -2.43 1.86 -9.90
CA LEU A 79 -3.23 2.19 -8.72
C LEU A 79 -4.70 2.35 -9.15
N PRO A 80 -5.65 1.97 -8.28
CA PRO A 80 -7.07 2.27 -8.49
C PRO A 80 -7.32 3.78 -8.58
N ASP A 81 -8.47 4.17 -9.11
CA ASP A 81 -8.91 5.57 -9.10
C ASP A 81 -9.16 6.10 -7.68
N ALA A 82 -9.28 7.42 -7.58
CA ALA A 82 -9.43 8.11 -6.30
C ALA A 82 -10.69 7.67 -5.52
N ASP A 83 -11.79 7.43 -6.22
CA ASP A 83 -13.06 7.03 -5.61
C ASP A 83 -12.95 5.63 -4.99
N THR A 84 -12.36 4.69 -5.72
CA THR A 84 -12.11 3.32 -5.25
C THR A 84 -11.15 3.32 -4.05
N MET A 85 -10.09 4.12 -4.09
CA MET A 85 -9.17 4.25 -2.97
C MET A 85 -9.87 4.85 -1.74
N ALA A 86 -10.71 5.87 -1.92
CA ALA A 86 -11.44 6.53 -0.84
C ALA A 86 -12.45 5.57 -0.18
N GLU A 87 -13.19 4.79 -0.97
CA GLU A 87 -14.12 3.78 -0.46
C GLU A 87 -13.39 2.72 0.36
N TYR A 88 -12.29 2.19 -0.16
CA TYR A 88 -11.49 1.20 0.55
C TYR A 88 -10.97 1.74 1.89
N ILE A 89 -10.42 2.96 1.90
CA ILE A 89 -9.92 3.60 3.13
C ILE A 89 -11.04 3.82 4.14
N ALA A 90 -12.22 4.25 3.70
CA ALA A 90 -13.39 4.41 4.56
C ALA A 90 -13.85 3.09 5.20
N ARG A 91 -13.76 1.97 4.46
CA ARG A 91 -14.08 0.62 4.95
C ARG A 91 -13.02 0.10 5.92
N VAL A 92 -11.74 0.32 5.64
CA VAL A 92 -10.63 -0.13 6.49
C VAL A 92 -10.51 0.72 7.77
N GLY A 93 -10.89 2.00 7.71
CA GLY A 93 -10.82 2.96 8.80
C GLY A 93 -9.45 3.65 8.90
N GLU A 94 -9.46 4.97 9.09
CA GLU A 94 -8.24 5.78 9.23
C GLU A 94 -7.34 5.30 10.40
N GLU A 95 -7.96 4.78 11.47
CA GLU A 95 -7.24 4.22 12.61
C GLU A 95 -6.30 3.08 12.23
N TYR A 96 -6.65 2.25 11.25
CA TYR A 96 -5.76 1.20 10.75
C TYR A 96 -4.57 1.79 9.99
N VAL A 97 -4.77 2.91 9.29
CA VAL A 97 -3.71 3.59 8.53
C VAL A 97 -2.75 4.33 9.46
N TYR A 98 -3.26 4.88 10.57
CA TYR A 98 -2.47 5.59 11.57
C TYR A 98 -2.08 4.75 12.79
N ALA A 99 -2.49 3.48 12.83
CA ALA A 99 -2.20 2.59 13.95
C ALA A 99 -0.68 2.56 14.19
N LYS A 100 -0.28 3.14 15.32
CA LYS A 100 1.08 3.01 15.84
C LYS A 100 1.18 1.59 16.39
N TYR A 101 1.73 0.66 15.61
CA TYR A 101 2.31 -0.55 16.16
C TYR A 101 3.83 -0.36 16.25
#